data_AF-A0A2K6M5B1-F1
#
_entry.id   AF-A0A2K6M5B1-F1
#
_cell.length_a   1.000
_cell.length_b   1.000
_cell.length_c   1.000
_cell.angle_alpha   90.00
_cell.angle_beta   90.00
_cell.angle_gamma   90.00
#
_symmetry.space_group_name_H-M   'P 1'
#
loop_
_entity.id
_entity.type
_entity.pdbx_description
1 polymer ?
#
loop_
_entity_poly.entity_id
_entity_poly.type
_entity_poly.pdbx_seq_one_letter_code
_entity_poly.pdbx_strand_id
1 'polypeptide(L)'
;MGKSASKQFHNEVLKAHNEYRQKHGVPPLKLCKKLNREAQQYSEALASTRILKHSPESSRGQCGENLAWASYDQTGHFTAMVWKSTKKMGVGKAPASDGSSFVVARYFPAGNVVNEGFFEENVLPPKK
;
A
#
# COMPACT_ATOMS: atom_id res chain seq x y z
N MET A 1 -3.78 22.60 12.25
CA MET A 1 -3.62 21.21 12.75
C MET A 1 -3.35 20.32 11.54
N GLY A 2 -2.20 19.65 11.35
CA GLY A 2 -2.01 18.93 10.06
C GLY A 2 -0.80 17.98 9.91
N LYS A 3 0.40 18.33 10.38
CA LYS A 3 1.59 17.48 10.18
C LYS A 3 1.76 16.37 11.22
N SER A 4 1.34 16.62 12.47
CA SER A 4 1.51 15.66 13.58
C SER A 4 0.62 14.42 13.42
N ALA A 5 -0.66 14.62 13.10
CA ALA A 5 -1.63 13.53 12.90
C ALA A 5 -1.29 12.64 11.69
N SER A 6 -0.85 13.24 10.57
CA SER A 6 -0.39 12.47 9.40
C SER A 6 0.84 11.63 9.72
N LYS A 7 1.82 12.17 10.47
CA LYS A 7 3.00 11.41 10.89
C LYS A 7 2.64 10.25 11.82
N GLN A 8 1.73 10.46 12.76
CA GLN A 8 1.23 9.42 13.65
C GLN A 8 0.57 8.29 12.85
N PHE A 9 -0.36 8.63 11.95
CA PHE A 9 -1.04 7.66 11.09
C PHE A 9 -0.05 6.82 10.27
N HIS A 10 0.95 7.46 9.63
CA HIS A 10 1.96 6.73 8.88
C HIS A 10 2.73 5.71 9.73
N ASN A 11 3.08 6.10 10.96
CA ASN A 11 3.83 5.25 11.88
C ASN A 11 2.98 4.09 12.42
N GLU A 12 1.70 4.31 12.72
CA GLU A 12 0.77 3.26 13.16
C GLU A 12 0.57 2.21 12.07
N VAL A 13 0.36 2.66 10.83
CA VAL A 13 0.26 1.75 9.68
C VAL A 13 1.56 0.97 9.49
N LEU A 14 2.73 1.63 9.52
CA LEU A 14 4.02 0.96 9.40
C LEU A 14 4.22 -0.10 10.51
N LYS A 15 3.87 0.25 11.75
CA LYS A 15 4.00 -0.64 12.90
C LYS A 15 3.18 -1.91 12.70
N ALA A 16 1.90 -1.78 12.35
CA ALA A 16 1.03 -2.92 12.08
C ALA A 16 1.58 -3.82 10.96
N HIS A 17 2.06 -3.23 9.86
CA HIS A 17 2.67 -4.00 8.77
C HIS A 17 3.88 -4.79 9.25
N ASN A 18 4.74 -4.16 10.04
CA ASN A 18 5.97 -4.79 10.54
C ASN A 18 5.71 -5.88 11.58
N GLU A 19 4.65 -5.77 12.38
CA GLU A 19 4.19 -6.84 13.27
C GLU A 19 3.76 -8.09 12.48
N TYR A 20 2.98 -7.92 11.40
CA TYR A 20 2.62 -9.04 10.53
C TYR A 20 3.84 -9.61 9.81
N ARG A 21 4.70 -8.76 9.25
CA ARG A 21 5.94 -9.20 8.58
C ARG A 21 6.86 -10.00 9.51
N GLN A 22 6.93 -9.62 10.79
CA GLN A 22 7.66 -10.38 11.80
C GLN A 22 7.10 -11.79 11.99
N LYS A 23 5.76 -11.93 12.06
CA LYS A 23 5.09 -13.24 12.13
C LYS A 23 5.40 -14.11 10.92
N HIS A 24 5.61 -13.52 9.74
CA HIS A 24 6.01 -14.23 8.52
C HIS A 24 7.52 -14.37 8.32
N GLY A 25 8.33 -13.90 9.26
CA GLY A 25 9.79 -14.00 9.17
C GLY A 25 10.44 -13.17 8.07
N VAL A 26 9.74 -12.16 7.54
CA VAL A 26 10.27 -11.28 6.50
C VAL A 26 10.78 -9.97 7.09
N PRO A 27 11.80 -9.32 6.49
CA PRO A 27 12.39 -8.10 7.03
C PRO A 27 11.37 -6.95 7.14
N PRO A 28 11.48 -6.04 8.14
CA PRO A 28 10.57 -4.91 8.28
C PRO A 28 10.70 -3.92 7.12
N LEU A 29 9.59 -3.25 6.80
CA LEU A 29 9.54 -2.13 5.87
C LEU A 29 10.02 -0.84 6.54
N LYS A 30 10.42 0.13 5.71
CA LYS A 30 10.69 1.50 6.12
C LYS A 30 9.75 2.47 5.40
N LEU A 31 9.30 3.51 6.11
CA LEU A 31 8.53 4.60 5.48
C LEU A 31 9.39 5.36 4.47
N CYS A 32 8.79 5.69 3.32
CA CYS A 32 9.40 6.49 2.27
C CYS A 32 8.58 7.76 2.05
N LYS A 33 9.21 8.94 2.23
CA LYS A 33 8.55 10.24 2.06
C LYS A 33 7.96 10.42 0.65
N LYS A 34 8.65 9.93 -0.39
CA LYS A 34 8.15 9.96 -1.77
C LYS A 34 6.87 9.14 -1.91
N LEU A 35 6.87 7.89 -1.42
CA LEU A 35 5.70 7.02 -1.47
C LEU A 35 4.54 7.57 -0.63
N ASN A 36 4.79 8.16 0.54
CA ASN A 36 3.74 8.83 1.34
C ASN A 36 3.07 9.95 0.54
N ARG A 37 3.87 10.82 -0.10
CA ARG A 37 3.33 11.94 -0.88
C ARG A 37 2.47 11.43 -2.03
N GLU A 38 2.95 10.44 -2.77
CA GLU A 38 2.20 9.90 -3.90
C GLU A 38 0.93 9.13 -3.45
N ALA A 39 1.00 8.41 -2.34
CA ALA A 39 -0.16 7.75 -1.75
C ALA A 39 -1.20 8.77 -1.26
N GLN A 40 -0.74 9.87 -0.64
CA GLN A 40 -1.59 10.96 -0.18
C GLN A 40 -2.29 11.66 -1.35
N GLN A 41 -1.53 12.05 -2.39
CA GLN A 41 -2.09 12.64 -3.62
C GLN A 41 -3.16 11.73 -4.24
N TYR A 42 -2.92 10.42 -4.25
CA TYR A 42 -3.88 9.48 -4.80
C TYR A 42 -5.12 9.34 -3.91
N SER A 43 -4.96 9.30 -2.58
CA SER A 43 -6.10 9.28 -1.66
C SER A 43 -6.99 10.52 -1.80
N GLU A 44 -6.39 11.69 -2.02
CA GLU A 44 -7.11 12.96 -2.24
C GLU A 44 -7.85 12.95 -3.58
N ALA A 45 -7.22 12.44 -4.65
CA ALA A 45 -7.89 12.27 -5.94
C ALA A 45 -9.08 11.31 -5.85
N LEU A 46 -8.97 10.23 -5.06
CA LEU A 46 -10.08 9.30 -4.83
C LEU A 46 -11.21 9.96 -4.03
N ALA A 47 -10.87 10.71 -2.99
CA ALA A 47 -11.84 11.43 -2.17
C ALA A 47 -12.59 12.52 -2.94
N SER A 48 -11.95 13.15 -3.92
CA SER A 48 -12.56 14.21 -4.76
C SER A 48 -13.37 13.65 -5.93
N THR A 49 -12.88 12.61 -6.60
CA THR A 49 -13.53 12.07 -7.80
C THR A 49 -14.65 11.09 -7.48
N ARG A 50 -14.58 10.37 -6.35
CA ARG A 50 -15.47 9.24 -6.00
C ARG A 50 -15.61 8.18 -7.11
N ILE A 51 -14.72 8.19 -8.11
CA ILE A 51 -14.75 7.28 -9.25
C ILE A 51 -13.50 6.41 -9.17
N LEU A 52 -13.68 5.11 -8.90
CA LEU A 52 -12.65 4.12 -9.15
C LEU A 52 -12.50 3.92 -10.64
N LYS A 53 -11.61 4.70 -11.26
CA LYS A 53 -11.20 4.43 -12.62
C LYS A 53 -9.69 4.49 -12.73
N HIS A 54 -9.20 3.44 -13.36
CA HIS A 54 -7.87 3.31 -13.88
C HIS A 54 -7.44 4.58 -14.67
N SER A 55 -6.23 5.11 -14.44
CA SER A 55 -5.67 6.20 -15.27
C SER A 55 -5.60 5.80 -16.77
N PRO A 56 -5.67 6.74 -17.73
CA PRO A 56 -5.60 6.39 -19.15
C PRO A 56 -4.29 5.66 -19.50
N GLU A 57 -4.33 4.60 -20.32
CA GLU A 57 -3.15 3.81 -20.71
C GLU A 57 -2.04 4.68 -21.34
N SER A 58 -2.45 5.70 -22.10
CA SER A 58 -1.58 6.74 -22.69
C SER A 58 -0.77 7.54 -21.66
N SER A 59 -1.18 7.55 -20.39
CA SER A 59 -0.51 8.27 -19.30
C SER A 59 0.34 7.36 -18.39
N ARG A 60 0.31 6.04 -18.59
CA ARG A 60 0.99 5.07 -17.72
C ARG A 60 2.33 4.56 -18.24
N GLY A 61 2.61 4.70 -19.53
CA GLY A 61 3.75 4.02 -20.15
C GLY A 61 3.70 2.51 -19.84
N GLN A 62 4.83 1.92 -19.43
CA GLN A 62 4.92 0.49 -19.05
C GLN A 62 4.58 0.20 -17.57
N CYS A 63 4.01 1.16 -16.83
CA CYS A 63 3.77 1.01 -15.41
C CYS A 63 2.39 0.39 -15.12
N GLY A 64 2.36 -0.73 -14.38
CA GLY A 64 1.13 -1.27 -13.80
C GLY A 64 0.54 -0.35 -12.72
N GLU A 65 -0.78 -0.33 -12.59
CA GLU A 65 -1.50 0.44 -11.58
C GLU A 65 -2.45 -0.49 -10.81
N ASN A 66 -2.27 -0.58 -9.49
CA ASN A 66 -3.24 -1.21 -8.60
C ASN A 66 -4.07 -0.13 -7.92
N LEU A 67 -5.39 -0.18 -8.12
CA LEU A 67 -6.35 0.70 -7.46
C LEU A 67 -7.03 -0.04 -6.32
N ALA A 68 -6.92 0.50 -5.11
CA ALA A 68 -7.62 -0.02 -3.94
C ALA A 68 -8.59 1.05 -3.41
N TRP A 69 -9.87 0.85 -3.71
CA TRP A 69 -10.96 1.18 -2.79
C TRP A 69 -11.23 -0.12 -2.08
N ALA A 70 -10.71 -0.30 -0.86
CA ALA A 70 -10.76 -1.56 -0.12
C ALA A 70 -10.86 -2.77 -1.08
N SER A 71 -9.82 -3.02 -1.89
CA SER A 71 -9.93 -4.02 -2.96
C SER A 71 -10.47 -5.33 -2.38
N TYR A 72 -11.46 -5.90 -3.07
CA TYR A 72 -12.22 -7.07 -2.61
C TYR A 72 -11.35 -8.33 -2.44
N ASP A 73 -10.11 -8.33 -2.95
CA ASP A 73 -9.16 -9.41 -2.75
C ASP A 73 -8.31 -9.19 -1.49
N GLN A 74 -8.83 -9.70 -0.37
CA GLN A 74 -8.13 -9.73 0.91
C GLN A 74 -6.78 -10.46 0.80
N THR A 75 -6.65 -11.43 -0.11
CA THR A 75 -5.43 -12.20 -0.33
C THR A 75 -4.36 -11.32 -0.97
N GLY A 76 -4.68 -10.62 -2.05
CA GLY A 76 -3.74 -9.72 -2.73
C GLY A 76 -3.22 -8.59 -1.83
N HIS A 77 -4.05 -8.04 -0.95
CA HIS A 77 -3.60 -7.08 0.06
C HIS A 77 -2.62 -7.69 1.05
N PHE A 78 -2.95 -8.87 1.55
CA PHE A 78 -2.13 -9.58 2.51
C PHE A 78 -0.76 -9.94 1.91
N THR A 79 -0.72 -10.53 0.71
CA THR A 79 0.52 -10.92 0.04
C THR A 79 1.41 -9.72 -0.26
N ALA A 80 0.85 -8.55 -0.61
CA ALA A 80 1.61 -7.32 -0.79
C ALA A 80 2.26 -6.82 0.52
N MET A 81 1.57 -6.95 1.65
CA MET A 81 2.08 -6.57 2.98
C MET A 81 3.23 -7.48 3.43
N VAL A 82 3.15 -8.79 3.19
CA VAL A 82 4.17 -9.76 3.62
C VAL A 82 5.23 -10.08 2.56
N TRP A 83 5.18 -9.44 1.39
CA TRP A 83 6.13 -9.68 0.31
C TRP A 83 7.60 -9.47 0.77
N LYS A 84 8.38 -10.55 0.82
CA LYS A 84 9.76 -10.57 1.36
C LYS A 84 10.69 -9.55 0.70
N SER A 85 10.59 -9.41 -0.62
CA SER A 85 11.47 -8.53 -1.39
C SER A 85 11.10 -7.04 -1.28
N THR A 86 9.89 -6.70 -0.82
CA THR A 86 9.50 -5.29 -0.58
C THR A 86 10.27 -4.73 0.60
N LYS A 87 10.78 -3.49 0.46
CA LYS A 87 11.66 -2.83 1.44
C LYS A 87 11.10 -1.54 2.00
N LYS A 88 10.28 -0.83 1.24
CA LYS A 88 9.74 0.47 1.58
C LYS A 88 8.24 0.48 1.39
N MET A 89 7.57 1.29 2.20
CA MET A 89 6.17 1.62 1.99
C MET A 89 5.93 3.11 2.12
N GLY A 90 4.80 3.56 1.59
CA GLY A 90 4.21 4.82 1.99
C GLY A 90 2.70 4.69 2.07
N VAL A 91 2.08 5.56 2.85
CA VAL A 91 0.64 5.56 3.06
C VAL A 91 0.11 6.99 3.06
N GLY A 92 -1.12 7.16 2.56
CA GLY A 92 -1.85 8.42 2.57
C GLY A 92 -3.31 8.18 2.94
N LYS A 93 -3.96 9.20 3.51
CA LYS A 93 -5.38 9.19 3.87
C LYS A 93 -6.04 10.51 3.53
N ALA A 94 -7.21 10.46 2.89
CA ALA A 94 -8.02 11.64 2.64
C ALA A 94 -9.49 11.42 3.07
N PRO A 95 -10.11 12.38 3.78
CA PRO A 95 -11.54 12.34 4.06
C PRO A 95 -12.34 12.70 2.81
N ALA A 96 -13.53 12.12 2.65
CA ALA A 96 -14.51 12.54 1.66
C ALA A 96 -15.70 13.26 2.30
N SER A 97 -16.48 13.95 1.46
CA SER A 97 -17.59 14.80 1.90
C SER A 97 -18.78 14.07 2.51
N ASP A 98 -18.85 12.73 2.38
CA ASP A 98 -19.86 11.88 3.05
C ASP A 98 -19.39 11.38 4.43
N GLY A 99 -18.24 11.85 4.92
CA GLY A 99 -17.65 11.42 6.19
C GLY A 99 -16.79 10.16 6.09
N SER A 100 -16.73 9.50 4.92
CA SER A 100 -15.82 8.38 4.69
C SER A 100 -14.36 8.82 4.57
N SER A 101 -13.42 7.86 4.61
CA SER A 101 -11.99 8.12 4.39
C SER A 101 -11.41 7.11 3.43
N PHE A 102 -10.52 7.59 2.57
CA PHE A 102 -9.78 6.80 1.58
C PHE A 102 -8.37 6.63 2.08
N VAL A 103 -7.89 5.38 2.15
CA VAL A 103 -6.52 5.07 2.54
C VAL A 103 -5.83 4.37 1.38
N VAL A 104 -4.64 4.85 1.02
CA VAL A 104 -3.82 4.27 -0.04
C VAL A 104 -2.48 3.88 0.56
N ALA A 105 -2.05 2.63 0.35
CA ALA A 105 -0.70 2.16 0.66
C ALA A 105 0.06 1.86 -0.64
N ARG A 106 1.35 2.17 -0.67
CA ARG A 106 2.26 1.86 -1.78
C ARG A 106 3.49 1.15 -1.26
N TYR A 107 4.02 0.24 -2.08
CA TYR A 107 5.13 -0.64 -1.74
C TYR A 107 6.24 -0.55 -2.78
N PHE A 108 7.49 -0.62 -2.33
CA PHE A 108 8.64 -0.65 -3.22
C PHE A 108 9.77 -1.56 -2.70
N PRO A 109 10.35 -2.45 -3.53
CA PRO A 109 9.83 -2.90 -4.82
C PRO A 109 8.41 -3.46 -4.73
N ALA A 110 7.70 -3.49 -5.86
CA ALA A 110 6.32 -3.98 -5.92
C ALA A 110 6.27 -5.47 -5.51
N GLY A 111 5.22 -5.83 -4.76
CA GLY A 111 4.87 -7.22 -4.50
C GLY A 111 3.85 -7.74 -5.52
N ASN A 112 3.41 -8.98 -5.34
CA ASN A 112 2.41 -9.64 -6.20
C ASN A 112 2.82 -9.68 -7.68
N VAL A 113 4.11 -9.80 -7.97
CA VAL A 113 4.59 -10.01 -9.33
C VAL A 113 4.27 -11.45 -9.71
N VAL A 114 3.44 -11.63 -10.75
CA VAL A 114 2.95 -12.94 -11.20
C VAL A 114 3.97 -13.56 -12.15
N ASN A 115 5.02 -14.14 -11.55
CA ASN A 115 5.99 -14.98 -12.22
C ASN A 115 6.07 -16.33 -11.48
N GLU A 116 6.50 -17.36 -12.18
CA GLU A 116 6.74 -18.69 -11.60
C GLU A 116 7.70 -18.60 -10.40
N GLY A 117 7.37 -19.27 -9.30
CA GLY A 117 8.16 -19.30 -8.05
C GLY A 117 8.11 -18.04 -7.18
N PHE A 118 7.68 -16.88 -7.70
CA PHE A 118 7.79 -15.61 -6.97
C PHE A 118 6.92 -15.55 -5.70
N PHE A 119 5.73 -16.16 -5.72
CA PHE A 119 4.87 -16.22 -4.55
C PHE A 119 5.47 -17.11 -3.45
N GLU A 120 6.02 -18.27 -3.80
CA GLU A 120 6.65 -19.19 -2.85
C GLU A 120 7.88 -18.55 -2.18
N GLU A 121 8.67 -17.81 -2.95
CA GLU A 121 9.85 -17.11 -2.44
C GLU A 121 9.53 -15.91 -1.53
N ASN A 122 8.38 -15.25 -1.76
CA ASN A 122 8.07 -13.97 -1.16
C ASN A 122 6.92 -13.99 -0.13
N VAL A 123 6.04 -14.98 -0.16
CA VAL A 123 4.90 -15.14 0.75
C VAL A 123 5.16 -16.35 1.64
N LEU A 124 5.96 -16.13 2.69
CA LEU A 124 6.35 -17.20 3.60
C LEU A 124 5.20 -17.58 4.55
N PRO A 125 5.09 -18.84 4.99
CA PRO A 125 4.13 -19.22 6.02
C PRO A 125 4.41 -18.48 7.34
N PRO A 126 3.40 -18.28 8.20
CA PRO A 126 3.63 -17.74 9.52
C PRO A 126 4.54 -18.66 10.33
N LYS A 127 5.41 -18.07 11.15
CA LYS A 127 6.21 -18.79 12.15
C LYS A 127 5.28 -19.42 13.18
N LYS A 128 5.60 -20.66 13.55
CA LYS A 128 4.99 -21.37 14.69
C LYS A 128 5.44 -20.72 16.01
#